data_AF-A0A353G139-F1
#
_entry.id   AF-A0A353G139-F1
#
_cell.length_a   1.000
_cell.length_b   1.000
_cell.length_c   1.000
_cell.angle_alpha   90.00
_cell.angle_beta   90.00
_cell.angle_gamma   90.00
#
_symmetry.space_group_name_H-M   'P 1'
#
loop_
_entity.id
_entity.type
_entity.pdbx_description
1 polymer ?
#
loop_
_entity_poly.entity_id
_entity_poly.type
_entity_poly.pdbx_seq_one_letter_code
_entity_poly.pdbx_strand_id
1 'polypeptide(L)'
;MSNIIAVGFNAASADGEFASLDADLERLASIGVDTVELALTSLDLLAGGRIIEERAARLLEMTSRYPFRYTVHGLVSSNFMDPTTLPYQLTAAKSLVEINARIGAKILVQHGGELSANQIQDRAGADTRQQDALAELAEFAAPHDVRIALENIFTTEPGQYRQTPAEIAATVKAVNHPNLVALIDFSHAYIECTYRGLDFMEQLRAMASVAGHLHVHDSFGRPIGDYKSYFPQEETALGLGDLHMPLGWGDIAWEAIFAELEFLPGTVLMMEINQRYAAEQPACLIRAKQLAQL
;
A
#
# COMPACT_ATOMS: atom_id res chain seq x y z
N MET A 1 -21.97 -10.16 7.33
CA MET A 1 -21.71 -8.70 7.24
C MET A 1 -20.27 -8.58 6.82
N SER A 2 -19.99 -7.82 5.76
CA SER A 2 -18.62 -7.69 5.26
C SER A 2 -17.68 -7.14 6.32
N ASN A 3 -16.46 -7.66 6.39
CA ASN A 3 -15.40 -7.18 7.26
C ASN A 3 -14.74 -5.88 6.74
N ILE A 4 -15.09 -5.46 5.52
CA ILE A 4 -14.64 -4.22 4.89
C ILE A 4 -15.54 -3.07 5.33
N ILE A 5 -14.94 -2.04 5.94
CA ILE A 5 -15.68 -0.94 6.58
C ILE A 5 -15.68 0.37 5.79
N ALA A 6 -14.78 0.52 4.82
CA ALA A 6 -14.66 1.72 4.00
C ALA A 6 -14.02 1.39 2.64
N VAL A 7 -14.40 2.17 1.63
CA VAL A 7 -13.89 2.10 0.27
C VAL A 7 -13.36 3.49 -0.13
N GLY A 8 -12.13 3.52 -0.64
CA GLY A 8 -11.36 4.75 -0.80
C GLY A 8 -10.56 4.86 -2.09
N PHE A 9 -9.92 6.00 -2.27
CA PHE A 9 -8.83 6.18 -3.25
C PHE A 9 -7.58 6.73 -2.55
N ASN A 10 -6.42 6.48 -3.15
CA ASN A 10 -5.21 7.19 -2.77
C ASN A 10 -5.22 8.65 -3.29
N ALA A 11 -4.52 9.53 -2.57
CA ALA A 11 -4.30 10.92 -2.93
C ALA A 11 -2.86 11.31 -2.60
N ALA A 12 -2.25 12.08 -3.51
CA ALA A 12 -0.87 12.53 -3.39
C ALA A 12 -0.71 13.97 -3.86
N SER A 13 0.30 14.66 -3.35
CA SER A 13 0.76 15.91 -3.94
C SER A 13 1.47 15.62 -5.26
N ALA A 14 1.17 16.42 -6.30
CA ALA A 14 1.81 16.31 -7.60
C ALA A 14 3.14 17.07 -7.68
N ASP A 15 3.40 17.98 -6.73
CA ASP A 15 4.45 18.98 -6.81
C ASP A 15 5.18 19.26 -5.49
N GLY A 16 4.89 18.50 -4.43
CA GLY A 16 5.46 18.72 -3.09
C GLY A 16 4.68 19.72 -2.23
N GLU A 17 3.60 20.29 -2.76
CA GLU A 17 2.80 21.31 -2.10
C GLU A 17 1.36 20.89 -1.79
N PHE A 18 0.81 21.50 -0.75
CA PHE A 18 -0.51 21.18 -0.23
C PHE A 18 -1.64 21.52 -1.19
N ALA A 19 -1.47 22.51 -2.05
CA ALA A 19 -2.52 22.96 -2.97
C ALA A 19 -2.90 21.86 -3.98
N SER A 20 -1.93 21.08 -4.47
CA SER A 20 -2.19 19.99 -5.42
C SER A 20 -2.89 18.81 -4.73
N LEU A 21 -2.51 18.49 -3.49
CA LEU A 21 -3.20 17.48 -2.68
C LEU A 21 -4.62 17.93 -2.32
N ASP A 22 -4.81 19.19 -1.95
CA ASP A 22 -6.11 19.74 -1.57
C ASP A 22 -7.11 19.66 -2.74
N ALA A 23 -6.68 20.01 -3.95
CA ALA A 23 -7.50 19.87 -5.14
C ALA A 23 -7.94 18.42 -5.40
N ASP A 24 -7.07 17.45 -5.10
CA ASP A 24 -7.39 16.03 -5.23
C ASP A 24 -8.39 15.58 -4.14
N LEU A 25 -8.24 16.07 -2.91
CA LEU A 25 -9.20 15.83 -1.82
C LEU A 25 -10.59 16.44 -2.10
N GLU A 26 -10.66 17.66 -2.64
CA GLU A 26 -11.92 18.28 -3.07
C GLU A 26 -12.64 17.42 -4.12
N ARG A 27 -11.88 16.93 -5.10
CA ARG A 27 -12.39 16.06 -6.16
C ARG A 27 -12.90 14.73 -5.58
N LEU A 28 -12.15 14.09 -4.69
CA LEU A 28 -12.59 12.87 -4.00
C LEU A 28 -13.83 13.11 -3.12
N ALA A 29 -13.93 14.28 -2.48
CA ALA A 29 -15.11 14.63 -1.67
C ALA A 29 -16.35 14.75 -2.57
N SER A 30 -16.20 15.32 -3.77
CA SER A 30 -17.28 15.52 -4.72
C SER A 30 -17.90 14.20 -5.24
N ILE A 31 -17.14 13.10 -5.26
CA ILE A 31 -17.63 11.78 -5.70
C ILE A 31 -18.11 10.90 -4.52
N GLY A 32 -18.03 11.39 -3.27
CA GLY A 32 -18.62 10.74 -2.10
C GLY A 32 -17.86 9.52 -1.58
N VAL A 33 -16.52 9.63 -1.50
CA VAL A 33 -15.63 8.59 -0.97
C VAL A 33 -15.68 8.54 0.56
N ASP A 34 -15.58 7.34 1.15
CA ASP A 34 -15.67 7.13 2.61
C ASP A 34 -14.32 7.30 3.34
N THR A 35 -13.22 7.06 2.63
CA THR A 35 -11.85 7.07 3.15
C THR A 35 -10.85 7.47 2.09
N VAL A 36 -9.75 8.11 2.47
CA VAL A 36 -8.66 8.48 1.57
C VAL A 36 -7.34 7.99 2.14
N GLU A 37 -6.52 7.37 1.32
CA GLU A 37 -5.14 7.09 1.67
C GLU A 37 -4.24 8.23 1.23
N LEU A 38 -3.52 8.83 2.17
CA LEU A 38 -2.61 9.93 1.89
C LEU A 38 -1.21 9.38 1.65
N ALA A 39 -0.68 9.56 0.43
CA ALA A 39 0.72 9.34 0.14
C ALA A 39 1.56 10.50 0.68
N LEU A 40 1.71 10.56 2.01
CA LEU A 40 2.31 11.70 2.71
C LEU A 40 3.77 11.95 2.36
N THR A 41 4.44 10.98 1.74
CA THR A 41 5.82 11.10 1.26
C THR A 41 5.95 11.92 -0.01
N SER A 42 4.83 12.26 -0.65
CA SER A 42 4.75 13.30 -1.67
C SER A 42 4.84 14.72 -1.08
N LEU A 43 4.75 14.88 0.25
CA LEU A 43 4.94 16.14 0.96
C LEU A 43 6.18 16.03 1.85
N ASP A 44 7.07 17.02 1.82
CA ASP A 44 8.24 17.08 2.71
C ASP A 44 7.84 17.32 4.18
N LEU A 45 7.09 16.39 4.79
CA LEU A 45 6.67 16.47 6.19
C LEU A 45 7.80 16.10 7.15
N LEU A 46 8.78 15.33 6.67
CA LEU A 46 9.89 14.84 7.46
C LEU A 46 11.22 15.29 6.86
N ALA A 47 12.17 15.69 7.72
CA ALA A 47 13.55 15.93 7.34
C ALA A 47 14.51 15.15 8.25
N GLY A 48 15.18 14.14 7.67
CA GLY A 48 16.09 13.27 8.42
C GLY A 48 15.39 12.52 9.56
N GLY A 49 14.14 12.09 9.35
CA GLY A 49 13.34 11.40 10.36
C GLY A 49 12.79 12.30 11.46
N ARG A 50 12.76 13.62 11.28
CA ARG A 50 12.12 14.56 12.21
C ARG A 50 10.95 15.26 11.53
N ILE A 51 9.85 15.42 12.26
CA ILE A 51 8.67 16.13 11.79
C ILE A 51 8.97 17.63 11.59
N ILE A 52 8.62 18.15 10.42
CA ILE A 52 8.59 19.59 10.13
C ILE A 52 7.24 20.12 10.63
N GLU A 53 7.25 20.67 11.84
CA GLU A 53 6.02 21.05 12.57
C GLU A 53 5.10 22.01 11.81
N GLU A 54 5.65 22.97 11.06
CA GLU A 54 4.84 23.87 10.22
C GLU A 54 4.05 23.10 9.15
N ARG A 55 4.69 22.15 8.46
CA ARG A 55 4.03 21.35 7.43
C ARG A 55 3.05 20.35 8.04
N ALA A 56 3.38 19.75 9.19
CA ALA A 56 2.46 18.88 9.92
C ALA A 56 1.19 19.62 10.38
N ALA A 57 1.31 20.88 10.82
CA ALA A 57 0.16 21.71 11.19
C ALA A 57 -0.74 22.01 9.98
N ARG A 58 -0.14 22.34 8.83
CA ARG A 58 -0.88 22.56 7.57
C ARG A 58 -1.61 21.30 7.10
N LEU A 59 -0.99 20.13 7.25
CA LEU A 59 -1.65 18.85 6.96
C LEU A 59 -2.89 18.67 7.85
N LEU A 60 -2.74 18.86 9.16
CA LEU A 60 -3.85 18.73 10.11
C LEU A 60 -5.00 19.68 9.81
N GLU A 61 -4.69 20.95 9.52
CA GLU A 61 -5.70 21.93 9.12
C GLU A 61 -6.43 21.48 7.85
N MET A 62 -5.69 21.08 6.81
CA MET A 62 -6.25 20.64 5.55
C MET A 62 -7.15 19.41 5.72
N THR A 63 -6.68 18.36 6.39
CA THR A 63 -7.43 17.10 6.55
C THR A 63 -8.67 17.27 7.42
N SER A 64 -8.68 18.23 8.35
CA SER A 64 -9.85 18.53 9.19
C SER A 64 -11.05 19.11 8.44
N ARG A 65 -10.85 19.62 7.22
CA ARG A 65 -11.90 20.21 6.39
C ARG A 65 -12.77 19.18 5.66
N TYR A 66 -12.29 17.94 5.56
CA TYR A 66 -12.98 16.87 4.83
C TYR A 66 -13.54 15.79 5.77
N PRO A 67 -14.68 15.17 5.42
CA PRO A 67 -15.33 14.17 6.26
C PRO A 67 -14.76 12.76 6.07
N PHE A 68 -13.51 12.62 5.61
CA PHE A 68 -12.92 11.32 5.30
C PHE A 68 -12.42 10.60 6.56
N ARG A 69 -12.43 9.27 6.50
CA ARG A 69 -11.43 8.48 7.24
C ARG A 69 -10.10 8.58 6.50
N TYR A 70 -8.99 8.52 7.23
CA TYR A 70 -7.66 8.55 6.64
C TYR A 70 -6.88 7.27 6.92
N THR A 71 -6.14 6.84 5.91
CA THR A 71 -4.97 5.95 6.04
C THR A 71 -3.77 6.70 5.47
N VAL A 72 -2.57 6.24 5.78
CA VAL A 72 -1.33 6.86 5.30
C VAL A 72 -0.50 5.81 4.59
N HIS A 73 -0.12 6.12 3.36
CA HIS A 73 0.92 5.37 2.69
C HIS A 73 2.29 5.85 3.18
N GLY A 74 3.14 4.92 3.63
CA GLY A 74 4.49 5.22 4.10
C GLY A 74 5.47 5.58 2.99
N LEU A 75 6.77 5.40 3.25
CA LEU A 75 7.78 5.56 2.20
C LEU A 75 7.56 4.49 1.12
N VAL A 76 7.40 4.92 -0.13
CA VAL A 76 7.27 4.02 -1.30
C VAL A 76 8.55 3.20 -1.50
N SER A 77 9.71 3.72 -1.09
CA SER A 77 10.97 2.96 -1.08
C SER A 77 11.29 2.38 0.30
N SER A 78 10.27 2.08 1.11
CA SER A 78 10.50 1.51 2.43
C SER A 78 11.06 0.08 2.34
N ASN A 79 12.05 -0.23 3.16
CA ASN A 79 12.83 -1.45 3.12
C ASN A 79 13.52 -1.70 4.47
N PHE A 80 12.93 -2.56 5.31
CA PHE A 80 13.54 -2.99 6.58
C PHE A 80 14.51 -4.17 6.44
N MET A 81 14.70 -4.72 5.23
CA MET A 81 15.70 -5.75 4.98
C MET A 81 17.10 -5.16 4.79
N ASP A 82 17.22 -3.95 4.26
CA ASP A 82 18.50 -3.29 4.01
C ASP A 82 19.14 -2.75 5.31
N PRO A 83 20.23 -3.36 5.80
CA PRO A 83 20.85 -2.93 7.06
C PRO A 83 21.45 -1.52 6.98
N THR A 84 21.79 -1.04 5.78
CA THR A 84 22.42 0.27 5.60
C THR A 84 21.45 1.41 5.90
N THR A 85 20.22 1.27 5.42
CA THR A 85 19.20 2.32 5.55
C THR A 85 18.23 2.10 6.70
N LEU A 86 18.13 0.87 7.23
CA LEU A 86 17.17 0.46 8.26
C LEU A 86 17.01 1.46 9.43
N PRO A 87 18.08 1.95 10.10
CA PRO A 87 17.91 2.87 11.23
C PRO A 87 17.19 4.18 10.86
N TYR A 88 17.44 4.70 9.66
CA TYR A 88 16.82 5.93 9.16
C TYR A 88 15.36 5.68 8.77
N GLN A 89 15.11 4.55 8.12
CA GLN A 89 13.78 4.14 7.71
C GLN A 89 12.86 3.94 8.92
N LEU A 90 13.35 3.26 9.96
CA LEU A 90 12.59 3.03 11.17
C LEU A 90 12.30 4.33 11.91
N THR A 91 13.25 5.27 11.95
CA THR A 91 13.04 6.61 12.51
C THR A 91 11.97 7.39 11.73
N ALA A 92 12.01 7.34 10.40
CA ALA A 92 10.99 7.98 9.56
C ALA A 92 9.61 7.33 9.76
N ALA A 93 9.53 6.00 9.81
CA ALA A 93 8.27 5.27 10.03
C ALA A 93 7.63 5.64 11.38
N LYS A 94 8.42 5.75 12.45
CA LYS A 94 7.93 6.23 13.77
C LYS A 94 7.39 7.65 13.71
N SER A 95 8.06 8.55 12.98
CA SER A 95 7.54 9.90 12.76
C SER A 95 6.24 9.90 11.96
N LEU A 96 6.10 9.02 10.98
CA LEU A 96 4.84 8.85 10.24
C LEU A 96 3.72 8.29 11.13
N VAL A 97 4.01 7.41 12.09
CA VAL A 97 3.04 6.96 13.10
C VAL A 97 2.53 8.16 13.93
N GLU A 98 3.41 9.06 14.34
CA GLU A 98 3.00 10.28 15.06
C GLU A 98 2.12 11.19 14.17
N ILE A 99 2.46 11.35 12.89
CA ILE A 99 1.62 12.10 11.94
C ILE A 99 0.26 11.43 11.76
N ASN A 100 0.20 10.10 11.64
CA ASN A 100 -1.05 9.33 11.58
C ASN A 100 -1.94 9.66 12.78
N ALA A 101 -1.39 9.59 13.99
CA ALA A 101 -2.11 9.93 15.22
C ALA A 101 -2.65 11.37 15.20
N ARG A 102 -1.87 12.35 14.71
CA ARG A 102 -2.30 13.76 14.64
C ARG A 102 -3.53 13.95 13.74
N ILE A 103 -3.59 13.25 12.61
CA ILE A 103 -4.70 13.35 11.65
C ILE A 103 -5.79 12.30 11.85
N GLY A 104 -5.68 11.48 12.91
CA GLY A 104 -6.63 10.42 13.21
C GLY A 104 -6.60 9.22 12.24
N ALA A 105 -5.55 9.09 11.44
CA ALA A 105 -5.37 7.94 10.55
C ALA A 105 -4.96 6.69 11.33
N LYS A 106 -5.50 5.54 10.92
CA LYS A 106 -5.40 4.28 11.70
C LYS A 106 -4.52 3.21 11.07
N ILE A 107 -4.07 3.43 9.84
CA ILE A 107 -3.21 2.53 9.08
C ILE A 107 -2.00 3.31 8.56
N LEU A 108 -0.80 2.78 8.81
CA LEU A 108 0.42 3.16 8.10
C LEU A 108 0.87 2.00 7.22
N VAL A 109 0.89 2.20 5.91
CA VAL A 109 1.42 1.22 4.95
C VAL A 109 2.94 1.19 5.00
N GLN A 110 3.50 -0.02 5.02
CA GLN A 110 4.93 -0.32 4.99
C GLN A 110 5.17 -1.37 3.92
N HIS A 111 6.07 -1.09 2.97
CA HIS A 111 6.41 -2.05 1.93
C HIS A 111 7.20 -3.22 2.48
N GLY A 112 6.93 -4.41 1.96
CA GLY A 112 7.81 -5.56 2.10
C GLY A 112 9.19 -5.23 1.55
N GLY A 113 10.21 -5.53 2.35
CA GLY A 113 11.59 -5.21 2.04
C GLY A 113 12.14 -6.01 0.87
N GLU A 114 13.33 -5.58 0.45
CA GLU A 114 14.05 -6.20 -0.66
C GLU A 114 15.56 -6.16 -0.46
N LEU A 115 16.26 -6.97 -1.25
CA LEU A 115 17.68 -6.81 -1.47
C LEU A 115 17.99 -6.98 -2.95
N SER A 116 18.83 -6.11 -3.49
CA SER A 116 19.30 -6.23 -4.88
C SER A 116 20.08 -7.54 -5.11
N ALA A 117 20.28 -7.90 -6.37
CA ALA A 117 21.08 -9.07 -6.74
C ALA A 117 22.51 -9.03 -6.17
N ASN A 118 23.07 -7.83 -5.95
CA ASN A 118 24.44 -7.63 -5.49
C ASN A 118 24.58 -7.71 -3.96
N GLN A 119 23.49 -7.65 -3.20
CA GLN A 119 23.48 -7.68 -1.72
C GLN A 119 23.43 -9.12 -1.18
N ILE A 120 24.24 -10.02 -1.74
CA ILE A 120 24.21 -11.46 -1.40
C ILE A 120 24.54 -11.69 0.07
N GLN A 121 25.51 -10.95 0.61
CA GLN A 121 25.95 -11.09 2.00
C GLN A 121 24.86 -10.69 3.00
N ASP A 122 23.99 -9.76 2.61
CA ASP A 122 22.91 -9.26 3.47
C ASP A 122 21.68 -10.17 3.45
N ARG A 123 21.57 -11.10 2.49
CA ARG A 123 20.40 -12.02 2.40
C ARG A 123 20.25 -12.86 3.66
N ALA A 124 21.36 -13.34 4.21
CA ALA A 124 21.35 -14.03 5.48
C ALA A 124 20.86 -13.07 6.58
N GLY A 125 19.72 -13.40 7.19
CA GLY A 125 19.09 -12.59 8.24
C GLY A 125 18.24 -11.42 7.75
N ALA A 126 18.00 -11.27 6.44
CA ALA A 126 17.12 -10.23 5.91
C ALA A 126 15.70 -10.30 6.49
N ASP A 127 15.10 -11.51 6.49
CA ASP A 127 13.77 -11.74 7.06
C ASP A 127 13.73 -11.43 8.55
N THR A 128 14.73 -11.87 9.31
CA THR A 128 14.82 -11.60 10.75
C THR A 128 14.95 -10.11 11.02
N ARG A 129 15.79 -9.38 10.28
CA ARG A 129 15.90 -7.92 10.41
C ARG A 129 14.57 -7.22 10.16
N GLN A 130 13.83 -7.63 9.13
CA GLN A 130 12.51 -7.09 8.86
C GLN A 130 11.52 -7.42 10.00
N GLN A 131 11.51 -8.66 10.49
CA GLN A 131 10.65 -9.08 11.59
C GLN A 131 10.93 -8.27 12.87
N ASP A 132 12.20 -8.10 13.24
CA ASP A 132 12.61 -7.33 14.41
C ASP A 132 12.18 -5.86 14.29
N ALA A 133 12.41 -5.25 13.12
CA ALA A 133 12.02 -3.86 12.85
C ALA A 133 10.50 -3.65 12.85
N LEU A 134 9.75 -4.60 12.29
CA LEU A 134 8.28 -4.58 12.32
C LEU A 134 7.73 -4.74 13.73
N ALA A 135 8.31 -5.64 14.53
CA ALA A 135 7.94 -5.80 15.94
C ALA A 135 8.17 -4.50 16.72
N GLU A 136 9.33 -3.87 16.54
CA GLU A 136 9.66 -2.58 17.16
C GLU A 136 8.71 -1.47 16.73
N LEU A 137 8.40 -1.37 15.43
CA LEU A 137 7.48 -0.35 14.91
C LEU A 137 6.04 -0.58 15.39
N ALA A 138 5.58 -1.84 15.40
CA ALA A 138 4.23 -2.17 15.82
C ALA A 138 4.01 -1.92 17.32
N GLU A 139 5.00 -2.22 18.17
CA GLU A 139 4.99 -1.87 19.59
C GLU A 139 4.95 -0.34 19.77
N PHE A 140 5.77 0.40 19.01
CA PHE A 140 5.76 1.87 19.03
C PHE A 140 4.41 2.44 18.60
N ALA A 141 3.74 1.82 17.62
CA ALA A 141 2.47 2.28 17.07
C ALA A 141 1.25 1.97 17.95
N ALA A 142 1.34 0.98 18.84
CA ALA A 142 0.25 0.57 19.73
C ALA A 142 -0.38 1.71 20.56
N PRO A 143 0.37 2.55 21.31
CA PRO A 143 -0.21 3.66 22.07
C PRO A 143 -0.85 4.76 21.20
N HIS A 144 -0.53 4.78 19.90
CA HIS A 144 -1.09 5.73 18.93
C HIS A 144 -2.37 5.21 18.26
N ASP A 145 -2.78 3.96 18.54
CA ASP A 145 -3.89 3.28 17.86
C ASP A 145 -3.71 3.29 16.32
N VAL A 146 -2.47 3.05 15.89
CA VAL A 146 -2.10 2.91 14.48
C VAL A 146 -1.69 1.44 14.25
N ARG A 147 -2.22 0.82 13.20
CA ARG A 147 -1.76 -0.50 12.73
C ARG A 147 -0.80 -0.30 11.56
N ILE A 148 0.27 -1.08 11.54
CA ILE A 148 1.18 -1.18 10.41
C ILE A 148 0.63 -2.23 9.46
N ALA A 149 0.50 -1.88 8.18
CA ALA A 149 0.04 -2.78 7.14
C ALA A 149 1.22 -3.12 6.22
N LEU A 150 1.72 -4.36 6.32
CA LEU A 150 2.87 -4.85 5.54
C LEU A 150 2.41 -5.29 4.15
N GLU A 151 2.81 -4.54 3.14
CA GLU A 151 2.43 -4.75 1.75
C GLU A 151 3.31 -5.77 1.02
N ASN A 152 2.68 -6.64 0.25
CA ASN A 152 3.39 -7.46 -0.73
C ASN A 152 3.79 -6.61 -1.94
N ILE A 153 5.09 -6.62 -2.26
CA ILE A 153 5.65 -5.98 -3.45
C ILE A 153 6.20 -7.05 -4.39
N PHE A 154 6.23 -6.76 -5.67
CA PHE A 154 6.72 -7.67 -6.71
C PHE A 154 8.19 -7.44 -7.05
N THR A 155 8.80 -8.47 -7.64
CA THR A 155 10.18 -8.40 -8.13
C THR A 155 10.28 -7.46 -9.33
N THR A 156 11.09 -6.41 -9.21
CA THR A 156 11.30 -5.41 -10.28
C THR A 156 12.54 -5.67 -11.12
N GLU A 157 13.50 -6.45 -10.60
CA GLU A 157 14.78 -6.70 -11.26
C GLU A 157 15.23 -8.17 -11.13
N PRO A 158 15.90 -8.75 -12.15
CA PRO A 158 16.43 -10.09 -12.07
C PRO A 158 17.39 -10.30 -10.88
N GLY A 159 17.14 -11.35 -10.11
CA GLY A 159 17.97 -11.72 -8.97
C GLY A 159 17.74 -10.89 -7.70
N GLN A 160 16.86 -9.88 -7.72
CA GLN A 160 16.39 -9.23 -6.51
C GLN A 160 15.71 -10.24 -5.59
N TYR A 161 15.93 -10.08 -4.29
CA TYR A 161 15.30 -10.89 -3.25
C TYR A 161 14.14 -10.09 -2.66
N ARG A 162 12.96 -10.70 -2.66
CA ARG A 162 11.73 -10.23 -2.01
C ARG A 162 10.96 -11.43 -1.49
N GLN A 163 10.15 -11.19 -0.47
CA GLN A 163 9.18 -12.17 0.02
C GLN A 163 8.01 -12.28 -0.97
N THR A 164 7.60 -13.51 -1.25
CA THR A 164 6.31 -13.80 -1.90
C THR A 164 5.13 -13.30 -1.04
N PRO A 165 3.93 -13.15 -1.61
CA PRO A 165 2.74 -12.80 -0.83
C PRO A 165 2.49 -13.77 0.35
N ALA A 166 2.69 -15.07 0.17
CA ALA A 166 2.58 -16.05 1.25
C ALA A 166 3.67 -15.89 2.34
N GLU A 167 4.90 -15.51 1.96
CA GLU A 167 5.98 -15.23 2.92
C GLU A 167 5.75 -13.93 3.70
N ILE A 168 5.10 -12.92 3.09
CA ILE A 168 4.61 -11.72 3.81
C ILE A 168 3.59 -12.13 4.88
N ALA A 169 2.62 -12.98 4.52
CA ALA A 169 1.66 -13.51 5.49
C ALA A 169 2.34 -14.30 6.62
N ALA A 170 3.35 -15.11 6.30
CA ALA A 170 4.14 -15.84 7.28
C ALA A 170 4.92 -14.88 8.21
N THR A 171 5.46 -13.79 7.68
CA THR A 171 6.14 -12.74 8.46
C THR A 171 5.19 -12.09 9.47
N VAL A 172 3.99 -11.68 9.05
CA VAL A 172 2.98 -11.10 9.95
C VAL A 172 2.58 -12.09 11.05
N LYS A 173 2.38 -13.36 10.69
CA LYS A 173 2.07 -14.44 11.66
C LYS A 173 3.22 -14.72 12.62
N ALA A 174 4.46 -14.60 12.18
CA ALA A 174 5.64 -14.84 13.00
C ALA A 174 5.87 -13.72 14.02
N VAL A 175 5.71 -12.45 13.59
CA VAL A 175 5.80 -11.29 14.49
C VAL A 175 4.65 -11.30 15.50
N ASN A 176 3.45 -11.72 15.08
CA ASN A 176 2.28 -11.95 15.94
C ASN A 176 1.96 -10.77 16.87
N HIS A 177 1.87 -9.56 16.32
CA HIS A 177 1.56 -8.34 17.06
C HIS A 177 0.18 -7.78 16.65
N PRO A 178 -0.70 -7.37 17.59
CA PRO A 178 -2.05 -6.89 17.25
C PRO A 178 -2.07 -5.63 16.37
N ASN A 179 -1.02 -4.81 16.42
CA ASN A 179 -0.84 -3.63 15.58
C ASN A 179 -0.08 -3.90 14.26
N LEU A 180 0.10 -5.17 13.87
CA LEU A 180 0.67 -5.54 12.57
C LEU A 180 -0.32 -6.43 11.81
N VAL A 181 -0.64 -6.02 10.57
CA VAL A 181 -1.47 -6.78 9.64
C VAL A 181 -0.76 -6.87 8.29
N ALA A 182 -1.20 -7.77 7.43
CA ALA A 182 -0.83 -7.74 6.02
C ALA A 182 -1.67 -6.71 5.26
N LEU A 183 -1.09 -6.17 4.20
CA LEU A 183 -1.79 -5.46 3.14
C LEU A 183 -1.69 -6.32 1.87
N ILE A 184 -2.83 -6.59 1.23
CA ILE A 184 -2.84 -7.26 -0.07
C ILE A 184 -2.93 -6.19 -1.15
N ASP A 185 -1.84 -6.00 -1.90
CA ASP A 185 -1.95 -5.44 -3.24
C ASP A 185 -2.12 -6.59 -4.23
N PHE A 186 -3.31 -6.65 -4.85
CA PHE A 186 -3.67 -7.75 -5.73
C PHE A 186 -2.91 -7.73 -7.05
N SER A 187 -2.58 -6.55 -7.59
CA SER A 187 -1.82 -6.43 -8.83
C SER A 187 -0.37 -6.81 -8.60
N HIS A 188 0.25 -6.33 -7.52
CA HIS A 188 1.60 -6.72 -7.12
C HIS A 188 1.70 -8.24 -6.92
N ALA A 189 0.75 -8.83 -6.20
CA ALA A 189 0.69 -10.27 -6.02
C ALA A 189 0.58 -11.00 -7.37
N TYR A 190 -0.25 -10.49 -8.30
CA TYR A 190 -0.41 -11.11 -9.60
C TYR A 190 0.86 -11.04 -10.46
N ILE A 191 1.53 -9.88 -10.49
CA ILE A 191 2.80 -9.69 -11.19
C ILE A 191 3.88 -10.63 -10.62
N GLU A 192 4.01 -10.69 -9.30
CA GLU A 192 4.98 -11.56 -8.63
C GLU A 192 4.71 -13.05 -8.90
N CYS A 193 3.43 -13.46 -8.88
CA CYS A 193 3.04 -14.82 -9.20
C CYS A 193 3.39 -15.20 -10.64
N THR A 194 3.12 -14.33 -11.60
CA THR A 194 3.49 -14.56 -13.01
C THR A 194 5.01 -14.62 -13.17
N TYR A 195 5.75 -13.71 -12.53
CA TYR A 195 7.20 -13.67 -12.60
C TYR A 195 7.86 -14.94 -12.05
N ARG A 196 7.34 -15.48 -10.94
CA ARG A 196 7.93 -16.66 -10.26
C ARG A 196 7.26 -17.99 -10.61
N GLY A 197 6.19 -17.98 -11.41
CA GLY A 197 5.41 -19.17 -11.74
C GLY A 197 4.66 -19.76 -10.53
N LEU A 198 4.12 -18.90 -9.67
CA LEU A 198 3.35 -19.27 -8.48
C LEU A 198 1.83 -19.28 -8.76
N ASP A 199 1.07 -20.05 -7.99
CA ASP A 199 -0.39 -20.01 -8.03
C ASP A 199 -0.92 -18.75 -7.32
N PHE A 200 -1.56 -17.87 -8.09
CA PHE A 200 -2.05 -16.58 -7.59
C PHE A 200 -3.09 -16.73 -6.47
N MET A 201 -4.05 -17.64 -6.62
CA MET A 201 -5.10 -17.82 -5.61
C MET A 201 -4.56 -18.46 -4.33
N GLU A 202 -3.60 -19.38 -4.41
CA GLU A 202 -2.91 -19.93 -3.24
C GLU A 202 -2.19 -18.83 -2.45
N GLN A 203 -1.49 -17.93 -3.15
CA GLN A 203 -0.80 -16.80 -2.53
C GLN A 203 -1.79 -15.85 -1.82
N LEU A 204 -2.91 -15.51 -2.46
CA LEU A 204 -3.95 -14.67 -1.83
C LEU A 204 -4.61 -15.34 -0.62
N ARG A 205 -4.90 -16.65 -0.68
CA ARG A 205 -5.44 -17.41 0.46
C ARG A 205 -4.52 -17.35 1.67
N ALA A 206 -3.20 -17.44 1.45
CA ALA A 206 -2.23 -17.37 2.54
C ALA A 206 -2.28 -16.03 3.28
N MET A 207 -2.52 -14.93 2.55
CA MET A 207 -2.60 -13.57 3.09
C MET A 207 -3.95 -13.22 3.71
N ALA A 208 -5.07 -13.65 3.10
CA ALA A 208 -6.41 -13.16 3.43
C ALA A 208 -6.71 -13.14 4.94
N SER A 209 -6.41 -14.24 5.63
CA SER A 209 -6.62 -14.42 7.08
C SER A 209 -5.89 -13.42 8.00
N VAL A 210 -4.88 -12.71 7.49
CA VAL A 210 -4.10 -11.71 8.25
C VAL A 210 -4.12 -10.33 7.58
N ALA A 211 -4.89 -10.17 6.50
CA ALA A 211 -4.98 -8.92 5.75
C ALA A 211 -6.00 -7.98 6.40
N GLY A 212 -5.56 -6.76 6.74
CA GLY A 212 -6.38 -5.71 7.35
C GLY A 212 -6.47 -4.42 6.52
N HIS A 213 -5.87 -4.42 5.33
CA HIS A 213 -5.87 -3.32 4.37
C HIS A 213 -5.69 -3.91 2.97
N LEU A 214 -6.33 -3.35 1.95
CA LEU A 214 -6.34 -3.89 0.59
C LEU A 214 -6.06 -2.77 -0.41
N HIS A 215 -5.15 -2.99 -1.34
CA HIS A 215 -4.93 -2.12 -2.50
C HIS A 215 -5.52 -2.77 -3.74
N VAL A 216 -6.46 -2.05 -4.37
CA VAL A 216 -7.30 -2.58 -5.45
C VAL A 216 -7.19 -1.69 -6.67
N HIS A 217 -6.53 -2.21 -7.69
CA HIS A 217 -6.50 -1.64 -9.03
C HIS A 217 -6.26 -2.76 -10.03
N ASP A 218 -6.65 -2.54 -11.27
CA ASP A 218 -6.57 -3.61 -12.26
C ASP A 218 -5.20 -3.65 -12.95
N SER A 219 -4.85 -4.84 -13.43
CA SER A 219 -3.67 -5.10 -14.24
C SER A 219 -3.85 -6.39 -15.05
N PHE A 220 -2.80 -6.84 -15.72
CA PHE A 220 -2.78 -8.14 -16.41
C PHE A 220 -1.79 -9.13 -15.79
N GLY A 221 -1.23 -8.78 -14.61
CA GLY A 221 -0.22 -9.59 -13.93
C GLY A 221 1.06 -9.81 -14.71
N ARG A 222 1.36 -9.02 -15.76
CA ARG A 222 2.54 -9.25 -16.61
C ARG A 222 3.69 -8.36 -16.14
N PRO A 223 4.87 -8.91 -15.85
CA PRO A 223 6.05 -8.09 -15.56
C PRO A 223 6.44 -7.20 -16.76
N ILE A 224 6.92 -5.99 -16.50
CA ILE A 224 7.36 -5.07 -17.56
C ILE A 224 8.67 -5.51 -18.24
N GLY A 225 9.56 -6.17 -17.49
CA GLY A 225 10.87 -6.60 -17.98
C GLY A 225 11.71 -5.43 -18.50
N ASP A 226 12.38 -5.64 -19.64
CA ASP A 226 13.24 -4.62 -20.26
C ASP A 226 12.49 -3.67 -21.21
N TYR A 227 11.15 -3.77 -21.29
CA TYR A 227 10.35 -2.94 -22.18
C TYR A 227 10.40 -1.48 -21.75
N LYS A 228 10.68 -0.58 -22.70
CA LYS A 228 10.73 0.86 -22.47
C LYS A 228 9.64 1.51 -23.32
N SER A 229 8.55 1.90 -22.68
CA SER A 229 7.49 2.67 -23.33
C SER A 229 7.97 4.08 -23.67
N TYR A 230 7.41 4.66 -24.73
CA TYR A 230 7.53 6.09 -25.00
C TYR A 230 6.40 6.85 -24.32
N PHE A 231 5.20 6.26 -24.30
CA PHE A 231 4.05 6.75 -23.56
C PHE A 231 3.55 5.70 -22.54
N PRO A 232 3.13 6.11 -21.34
CA PRO A 232 2.53 5.19 -20.36
C PRO A 232 1.28 4.44 -20.88
N GLN A 233 0.66 4.90 -21.97
CA GLN A 233 -0.47 4.23 -22.62
C GLN A 233 -0.05 2.96 -23.36
N GLU A 234 1.22 2.84 -23.77
CA GLU A 234 1.73 1.64 -24.43
C GLU A 234 1.82 0.48 -23.43
N GLU A 235 2.22 0.75 -22.19
CA GLU A 235 2.18 -0.22 -21.09
C GLU A 235 0.76 -0.73 -20.86
N THR A 236 -0.22 0.17 -20.79
CA THR A 236 -1.64 -0.18 -20.69
C THR A 236 -2.12 -1.01 -21.88
N ALA A 237 -1.75 -0.61 -23.11
CA ALA A 237 -2.17 -1.30 -24.33
C ALA A 237 -1.59 -2.71 -24.43
N LEU A 238 -0.39 -2.93 -23.92
CA LEU A 238 0.29 -4.23 -23.90
C LEU A 238 0.00 -5.04 -22.63
N GLY A 239 -0.57 -4.40 -21.61
CA GLY A 239 -0.83 -4.98 -20.31
C GLY A 239 0.43 -5.29 -19.52
N LEU A 240 1.47 -4.45 -19.62
CA LEU A 240 2.78 -4.69 -19.03
C LEU A 240 3.04 -3.80 -17.81
N GLY A 241 3.47 -4.43 -16.71
CA GLY A 241 3.89 -3.74 -15.49
C GLY A 241 2.75 -3.43 -14.54
N ASP A 242 3.03 -2.49 -13.65
CA ASP A 242 2.17 -2.08 -12.56
C ASP A 242 1.29 -0.88 -12.97
N LEU A 243 0.10 -1.20 -13.48
CA LEU A 243 -0.63 -0.29 -14.35
C LEU A 243 -1.60 0.67 -13.62
N HIS A 244 -1.95 0.36 -12.36
CA HIS A 244 -2.90 1.15 -11.56
C HIS A 244 -4.19 1.52 -12.32
N MET A 245 -4.79 0.54 -13.02
CA MET A 245 -5.91 0.77 -13.93
C MET A 245 -7.28 0.81 -13.23
N PRO A 246 -8.30 1.39 -13.90
CA PRO A 246 -9.70 1.24 -13.52
C PRO A 246 -10.13 -0.21 -13.36
N LEU A 247 -10.99 -0.47 -12.35
CA LEU A 247 -11.53 -1.80 -12.10
C LEU A 247 -12.36 -2.30 -13.28
N GLY A 248 -12.04 -3.49 -13.78
CA GLY A 248 -12.68 -4.13 -14.93
C GLY A 248 -11.98 -3.87 -16.27
N TRP A 249 -10.85 -3.18 -16.28
CA TRP A 249 -10.03 -2.99 -17.50
C TRP A 249 -8.98 -4.09 -17.70
N GLY A 250 -8.58 -4.75 -16.61
CA GLY A 250 -7.64 -5.87 -16.63
C GLY A 250 -8.34 -7.22 -16.63
N ASP A 251 -7.62 -8.26 -16.23
CA ASP A 251 -8.11 -9.64 -16.18
C ASP A 251 -8.06 -10.27 -14.77
N ILE A 252 -7.88 -9.45 -13.72
CA ILE A 252 -8.00 -9.92 -12.33
C ILE A 252 -9.44 -10.41 -12.08
N ALA A 253 -9.56 -11.65 -11.62
CA ALA A 253 -10.84 -12.31 -11.37
C ALA A 253 -11.52 -11.84 -10.06
N TRP A 254 -11.84 -10.55 -9.97
CA TRP A 254 -12.31 -9.87 -8.75
C TRP A 254 -13.50 -10.56 -8.08
N GLU A 255 -14.53 -10.95 -8.82
CA GLU A 255 -15.70 -11.64 -8.26
C GLU A 255 -15.32 -12.96 -7.61
N ALA A 256 -14.45 -13.75 -8.24
CA ALA A 256 -14.02 -15.04 -7.68
C ALA A 256 -13.18 -14.85 -6.42
N ILE A 257 -12.29 -13.85 -6.42
CA ILE A 257 -11.45 -13.50 -5.27
C ILE A 257 -12.32 -13.08 -4.08
N PHE A 258 -13.19 -12.10 -4.26
CA PHE A 258 -14.01 -11.56 -3.16
C PHE A 258 -15.14 -12.51 -2.73
N ALA A 259 -15.59 -13.44 -3.59
CA ALA A 259 -16.53 -14.48 -3.18
C ALA A 259 -15.87 -15.62 -2.37
N GLU A 260 -14.55 -15.77 -2.47
CA GLU A 260 -13.82 -16.86 -1.79
C GLU A 260 -13.11 -16.40 -0.51
N LEU A 261 -12.49 -15.21 -0.53
CA LEU A 261 -11.61 -14.75 0.53
C LEU A 261 -12.32 -13.94 1.60
N GLU A 262 -12.01 -14.25 2.86
CA GLU A 262 -12.40 -13.42 4.01
C GLU A 262 -11.18 -12.69 4.58
N PHE A 263 -11.34 -11.38 4.82
CA PHE A 263 -10.30 -10.50 5.37
C PHE A 263 -10.56 -10.19 6.85
N LEU A 264 -9.60 -9.57 7.55
CA LEU A 264 -9.77 -9.20 8.96
C LEU A 264 -10.88 -8.17 9.16
N PRO A 265 -11.60 -8.18 10.30
CA PRO A 265 -12.56 -7.13 10.63
C PRO A 265 -11.93 -5.73 10.62
N GLY A 266 -12.70 -4.75 10.13
CA GLY A 266 -12.22 -3.36 10.05
C GLY A 266 -11.23 -3.16 8.90
N THR A 267 -11.28 -3.98 7.85
CA THR A 267 -10.45 -3.84 6.66
C THR A 267 -10.90 -2.63 5.85
N VAL A 268 -9.93 -1.90 5.29
CA VAL A 268 -10.18 -0.83 4.34
C VAL A 268 -9.80 -1.31 2.95
N LEU A 269 -10.69 -1.06 1.97
CA LEU A 269 -10.42 -1.29 0.56
C LEU A 269 -10.03 0.05 -0.08
N MET A 270 -8.76 0.18 -0.42
CA MET A 270 -8.18 1.38 -1.02
C MET A 270 -7.93 1.15 -2.51
N MET A 271 -8.49 1.98 -3.36
CA MET A 271 -8.22 1.92 -4.79
C MET A 271 -7.02 2.81 -5.15
N GLU A 272 -5.95 2.19 -5.63
CA GLU A 272 -4.78 2.90 -6.14
C GLU A 272 -4.90 3.08 -7.66
N ILE A 273 -5.77 3.99 -8.07
CA ILE A 273 -6.01 4.27 -9.49
C ILE A 273 -5.24 5.52 -9.88
N ASN A 274 -4.38 5.40 -10.89
CA ASN A 274 -3.55 6.51 -11.35
C ASN A 274 -4.40 7.75 -11.69
N GLN A 275 -3.92 8.94 -11.34
CA GLN A 275 -4.63 10.21 -11.56
C GLN A 275 -5.04 10.45 -13.02
N ARG A 276 -4.33 9.87 -13.99
CA ARG A 276 -4.72 9.92 -15.41
C ARG A 276 -6.10 9.29 -15.69
N TYR A 277 -6.60 8.47 -14.78
CA TYR A 277 -7.91 7.83 -14.82
C TYR A 277 -8.93 8.45 -13.83
N ALA A 278 -8.74 9.72 -13.44
CA ALA A 278 -9.65 10.40 -12.52
C ALA A 278 -11.10 10.43 -13.04
N ALA A 279 -11.32 10.41 -14.36
CA ALA A 279 -12.64 10.39 -14.96
C ALA A 279 -13.38 9.05 -14.73
N GLU A 280 -12.64 7.96 -14.54
CA GLU A 280 -13.15 6.60 -14.35
C GLU A 280 -13.39 6.24 -12.87
N GLN A 281 -12.85 7.04 -11.94
CA GLN A 281 -12.99 6.79 -10.51
C GLN A 281 -14.45 6.68 -10.01
N PRO A 282 -15.44 7.48 -10.48
CA PRO A 282 -16.83 7.28 -10.07
C PRO A 282 -17.37 5.87 -10.38
N ALA A 283 -17.01 5.31 -11.54
CA ALA A 283 -17.41 3.95 -11.92
C ALA A 283 -16.68 2.90 -11.06
N CYS A 284 -15.39 3.12 -10.79
CA CYS A 284 -14.59 2.24 -9.93
C CYS A 284 -15.13 2.23 -8.49
N LEU A 285 -15.57 3.37 -7.96
CA LEU A 285 -16.15 3.46 -6.62
C LEU A 285 -17.43 2.61 -6.49
N ILE A 286 -18.29 2.65 -7.51
CA ILE A 286 -19.50 1.80 -7.55
C ILE A 286 -19.08 0.33 -7.55
N ARG A 287 -18.12 -0.05 -8.40
CA ARG A 287 -17.64 -1.43 -8.52
C ARG A 287 -16.99 -1.94 -7.24
N ALA A 288 -16.14 -1.15 -6.60
CA ALA A 288 -15.48 -1.50 -5.34
C ALA A 288 -16.49 -1.64 -4.19
N LYS A 289 -17.53 -0.80 -4.13
CA LYS A 289 -18.62 -0.95 -3.16
C LYS A 289 -19.40 -2.25 -3.35
N GLN A 290 -19.54 -2.74 -4.59
CA GLN A 290 -20.15 -4.04 -4.86
C GLN A 290 -19.23 -5.20 -4.44
N LEU A 291 -17.93 -5.11 -4.75
CA LEU A 291 -16.94 -6.11 -4.31
C LEU A 291 -16.89 -6.23 -2.79
N ALA A 292 -16.88 -5.10 -2.09
CA ALA A 292 -16.86 -5.08 -0.63
C ALA A 292 -18.13 -5.67 0.02
N GLN A 293 -19.17 -6.01 -0.74
CA GLN A 293 -20.41 -6.62 -0.24
C GLN A 293 -20.51 -8.13 -0.51
N LEU A 294 -19.62 -8.68 -1.34
CA LEU A 294 -19.48 -10.13 -1.54
C LEU A 294 -18.90 -10.76 -0.27
#